data_AF-A0A951KB92-F1
#
_entry.id   AF-A0A951KB92-F1
#
_cell.length_a   1.000
_cell.length_b   1.000
_cell.length_c   1.000
_cell.angle_alpha   90.00
_cell.angle_beta   90.00
_cell.angle_gamma   90.00
#
_symmetry.space_group_name_H-M   'P 1'
#
loop_
_entity.id
_entity.type
_entity.pdbx_description
1 polymer ?
#
loop_
_entity_poly.entity_id
_entity_poly.type
_entity_poly.pdbx_seq_one_letter_code
_entity_poly.pdbx_strand_id
1 'polypeptide(L)'
;MNEPLDLRALVRSRDRRPRPRWPAQRAAIATAPDRRAERVLSAHLTIDQADTLATFGWFDITSQHGNRYRIYRGQVVNVYRLVAGRSGRLRSVAGYCLRSDPPMPDADVMLTQLLLLRTDEDAFLQRAQRFDLRPPRRRR
;
A
#
# COMPACT_ATOMS: atom_id res chain seq x y z
N MET A 1 25.49 28.03 -26.79
CA MET A 1 24.57 28.22 -25.66
C MET A 1 24.09 26.84 -25.21
N ASN A 2 24.82 26.24 -24.26
CA ASN A 2 24.49 24.95 -23.66
C ASN A 2 23.93 25.24 -22.27
N GLU A 3 22.61 25.12 -22.10
CA GLU A 3 21.94 25.18 -20.80
C GLU A 3 22.03 23.78 -20.14
N PRO A 4 22.63 23.66 -18.94
CA PRO A 4 22.85 22.37 -18.32
C PRO A 4 21.56 21.85 -17.64
N LEU A 5 21.31 20.54 -17.78
CA LEU A 5 20.26 19.82 -17.06
C LEU A 5 20.28 20.14 -15.56
N ASP A 6 19.25 20.83 -15.06
CA ASP A 6 19.09 21.17 -13.64
C ASP A 6 18.80 19.92 -12.79
N LEU A 7 19.88 19.36 -12.24
CA LEU A 7 19.87 18.23 -11.31
C LEU A 7 19.15 18.51 -9.98
N ARG A 8 18.74 19.76 -9.68
CA ARG A 8 18.04 20.12 -8.43
C ARG A 8 16.53 19.89 -8.48
N ALA A 9 15.93 19.86 -9.67
CA ALA A 9 14.52 19.48 -9.86
C ALA A 9 14.25 18.02 -9.47
N LEU A 10 15.28 17.17 -9.47
CA LEU A 10 15.18 15.75 -9.19
C LEU A 10 15.32 15.40 -7.69
N VAL A 11 15.60 16.32 -6.76
CA VAL A 11 16.02 15.95 -5.38
C VAL A 11 14.93 16.10 -4.30
N ARG A 12 13.71 16.59 -4.59
CA ARG A 12 12.75 16.97 -3.53
C ARG A 12 11.39 16.25 -3.50
N SER A 13 11.26 15.09 -4.15
CA SER A 13 10.18 14.15 -3.81
C SER A 13 10.64 13.27 -2.65
N ARG A 14 10.27 13.62 -1.41
CA ARG A 14 10.42 12.77 -0.21
C ARG A 14 9.41 11.60 -0.19
N ASP A 15 9.30 10.92 -1.33
CA ASP A 15 8.74 9.59 -1.44
C ASP A 15 9.64 8.80 -2.40
N ARG A 16 10.88 8.59 -1.95
CA ARG A 16 11.92 7.88 -2.71
C ARG A 16 12.62 6.88 -1.81
N ARG A 17 11.98 5.74 -1.66
CA ARG A 17 12.68 4.52 -2.03
C ARG A 17 11.90 3.91 -3.20
N PRO A 18 12.48 3.77 -4.40
CA PRO A 18 11.94 2.79 -5.31
C PRO A 18 12.04 1.45 -4.59
N ARG A 19 10.90 0.88 -4.19
CA ARG A 19 10.87 -0.55 -3.89
C ARG A 19 11.27 -1.26 -5.19
N PRO A 20 12.16 -2.27 -5.14
CA PRO A 20 12.71 -2.91 -6.33
C PRO A 20 11.58 -3.37 -7.28
N ARG A 21 11.88 -3.54 -8.58
CA ARG A 21 10.95 -4.12 -9.57
C ARG A 21 10.51 -5.51 -9.08
N TRP A 22 9.40 -5.52 -8.34
CA TRP A 22 9.01 -6.57 -7.39
C TRP A 22 8.29 -7.81 -7.99
N PRO A 23 7.76 -7.85 -9.23
CA PRO A 23 6.95 -9.02 -9.64
C PRO A 23 7.78 -10.26 -10.01
N ALA A 24 8.89 -10.11 -10.76
CA ALA A 24 9.56 -11.27 -11.38
C ALA A 24 10.23 -12.22 -10.36
N GLN A 25 10.87 -11.67 -9.32
CA GLN A 25 11.64 -12.47 -8.36
C GLN A 25 10.74 -13.26 -7.39
N ARG A 26 9.53 -12.77 -7.10
CA ARG A 26 8.55 -13.48 -6.24
C ARG A 26 7.84 -14.61 -6.96
N ALA A 27 7.48 -14.43 -8.22
CA ALA A 27 6.80 -15.47 -8.99
C ALA A 27 7.63 -16.76 -9.06
N ALA A 28 8.96 -16.63 -9.17
CA ALA A 28 9.90 -17.75 -9.23
C ALA A 28 9.95 -18.58 -7.93
N ILE A 29 9.71 -17.97 -6.77
CA ILE A 29 9.77 -18.61 -5.45
C ILE A 29 8.38 -18.83 -4.81
N ALA A 30 7.30 -18.44 -5.50
CA ALA A 30 5.94 -18.50 -4.97
C ALA A 30 5.47 -19.95 -4.80
N THR A 31 5.01 -20.26 -3.59
CA THR A 31 4.42 -21.56 -3.24
C THR A 31 3.02 -21.72 -3.84
N ALA A 32 2.45 -22.93 -3.80
CA ALA A 32 1.08 -23.15 -4.28
C ALA A 32 0.02 -22.31 -3.51
N PRO A 33 0.10 -22.17 -2.16
CA PRO A 33 -0.73 -21.22 -1.41
C PRO A 33 -0.58 -19.77 -1.90
N ASP A 34 0.65 -19.29 -2.13
CA ASP A 34 0.87 -17.92 -2.62
C ASP A 34 0.17 -17.67 -3.95
N ARG A 35 0.32 -18.60 -4.91
CA ARG A 35 -0.32 -18.49 -6.23
C ARG A 35 -1.84 -18.55 -6.15
N ARG A 36 -2.40 -19.31 -5.20
CA ARG A 36 -3.84 -19.33 -4.95
C ARG A 36 -4.30 -17.98 -4.40
N ALA A 37 -3.63 -17.47 -3.37
CA ALA A 37 -3.95 -16.20 -2.74
C ALA A 37 -3.89 -15.03 -3.75
N GLU A 38 -2.87 -14.98 -4.60
CA GLU A 38 -2.76 -13.95 -5.66
C GLU A 38 -3.93 -14.02 -6.63
N ARG A 39 -4.34 -15.23 -7.07
CA ARG A 39 -5.51 -15.37 -7.97
C ARG A 39 -6.79 -14.88 -7.31
N VAL A 40 -7.00 -15.19 -6.04
CA VAL A 40 -8.18 -14.72 -5.30
C VAL A 40 -8.13 -13.20 -5.18
N LEU A 41 -7.00 -12.61 -4.74
CA LEU A 41 -6.85 -11.16 -4.67
C LEU A 41 -7.17 -10.50 -6.03
N SER A 42 -6.56 -10.98 -7.12
CA SER A 42 -6.79 -10.44 -8.47
C SER A 42 -8.26 -10.45 -8.88
N ALA A 43 -9.03 -11.48 -8.48
CA ALA A 43 -10.46 -11.55 -8.79
C ALA A 43 -11.31 -10.49 -8.08
N HIS A 44 -10.80 -9.86 -7.02
CA HIS A 44 -11.50 -8.82 -6.25
C HIS A 44 -11.05 -7.39 -6.58
N LEU A 45 -10.00 -7.25 -7.40
CA LEU A 45 -9.48 -5.96 -7.85
C LEU A 45 -10.17 -5.52 -9.14
N THR A 46 -10.38 -4.21 -9.26
CA THR A 46 -10.64 -3.59 -10.58
C THR A 46 -9.39 -3.68 -11.46
N ILE A 47 -9.55 -3.51 -12.78
CA ILE A 47 -8.43 -3.50 -13.73
C ILE A 47 -7.36 -2.48 -13.30
N ASP A 48 -7.75 -1.23 -13.01
CA ASP A 48 -6.82 -0.18 -12.57
C ASP A 48 -6.06 -0.55 -11.27
N GLN A 49 -6.74 -1.22 -10.35
CA GLN A 49 -6.13 -1.68 -9.10
C GLN A 49 -5.13 -2.83 -9.35
N ALA A 50 -5.48 -3.76 -10.23
CA ALA A 50 -4.58 -4.84 -10.62
C ALA A 50 -3.33 -4.28 -11.32
N ASP A 51 -3.50 -3.30 -12.22
CA ASP A 51 -2.41 -2.66 -12.96
C ASP A 51 -1.49 -1.87 -12.05
N THR A 52 -2.05 -1.09 -11.12
CA THR A 52 -1.25 -0.36 -10.13
C THR A 52 -0.54 -1.31 -9.16
N LEU A 53 -1.18 -2.39 -8.75
CA LEU A 53 -0.55 -3.41 -7.91
C LEU A 53 0.60 -4.10 -8.63
N ALA A 54 0.44 -4.43 -9.90
CA ALA A 54 1.49 -5.06 -10.71
C ALA A 54 2.66 -4.10 -10.98
N THR A 55 2.36 -2.83 -11.27
CA THR A 55 3.35 -1.83 -11.67
C THR A 55 4.10 -1.22 -10.47
N PHE A 56 3.36 -0.88 -9.41
CA PHE A 56 3.87 -0.10 -8.29
C PHE A 56 3.90 -0.87 -6.96
N GLY A 57 3.29 -2.06 -6.90
CA GLY A 57 3.23 -2.86 -5.67
C GLY A 57 2.21 -2.33 -4.65
N TRP A 58 1.26 -1.50 -5.07
CA TRP A 58 0.16 -0.99 -4.25
C TRP A 58 -1.05 -0.67 -5.12
N PHE A 59 -2.22 -0.58 -4.50
CA PHE A 59 -3.43 -0.06 -5.13
C PHE A 59 -4.20 0.85 -4.17
N ASP A 60 -4.98 1.76 -4.73
CA ASP A 60 -5.83 2.67 -3.97
C ASP A 60 -7.27 2.15 -3.92
N ILE A 61 -7.96 2.43 -2.82
CA ILE A 61 -9.36 2.08 -2.61
C ILE A 61 -10.11 3.26 -1.99
N THR A 62 -11.41 3.28 -2.22
CA THR A 62 -12.36 4.09 -1.43
C THR A 62 -13.07 3.13 -0.48
N SER A 63 -13.06 3.45 0.81
CA SER A 63 -13.71 2.65 1.84
C SER A 63 -15.23 2.86 1.85
N GLN A 64 -15.92 2.08 2.69
CA GLN A 64 -17.36 2.22 2.95
C GLN A 64 -17.77 3.66 3.30
N HIS A 65 -16.98 4.38 4.12
CA HIS A 65 -17.28 5.78 4.48
C HIS A 65 -16.72 6.82 3.50
N GLY A 66 -16.26 6.41 2.32
CA GLY A 66 -15.73 7.33 1.30
C GLY A 66 -14.29 7.80 1.54
N ASN A 67 -13.59 7.23 2.53
CA ASN A 67 -12.19 7.57 2.79
C ASN A 67 -11.28 6.87 1.77
N ARG A 68 -10.21 7.55 1.35
CA ARG A 68 -9.21 6.96 0.46
C ARG A 68 -8.11 6.26 1.26
N TYR A 69 -7.80 5.05 0.87
CA TYR A 69 -6.69 4.27 1.42
C TYR A 69 -5.80 3.73 0.31
N ARG A 70 -4.51 3.58 0.62
CA ARG A 70 -3.53 2.85 -0.20
C ARG A 70 -3.11 1.59 0.51
N ILE A 71 -3.21 0.45 -0.17
CA ILE A 71 -2.76 -0.84 0.32
C ILE A 71 -1.50 -1.23 -0.46
N TYR A 72 -0.38 -1.28 0.24
CA TYR A 72 0.87 -1.81 -0.27
C TYR A 72 0.94 -3.32 -0.08
N ARG A 73 1.66 -3.97 -0.98
CA ARG A 73 2.02 -5.37 -0.83
C ARG A 73 2.84 -5.60 0.45
N GLY A 74 2.51 -6.67 1.16
CA GLY A 74 3.09 -7.08 2.45
C GLY A 74 2.03 -7.24 3.55
N GLN A 75 2.47 -7.66 4.73
CA GLN A 75 1.58 -7.95 5.88
C GLN A 75 1.62 -6.91 7.00
N VAL A 76 2.67 -6.08 7.03
CA VAL A 76 2.97 -5.16 8.13
C VAL A 76 3.21 -3.77 7.56
N VAL A 77 2.69 -2.75 8.26
CA VAL A 77 2.94 -1.33 7.92
C VAL A 77 2.59 -1.05 6.43
N ASN A 78 1.41 -1.53 6.01
CA ASN A 78 1.09 -1.62 4.58
C ASN A 78 -0.19 -0.89 4.17
N VAL A 79 -1.02 -0.38 5.10
CA VAL A 79 -2.21 0.40 4.77
C VAL A 79 -2.01 1.86 5.19
N TYR A 80 -2.33 2.80 4.30
CA TYR A 80 -2.18 4.24 4.55
C TYR A 80 -3.46 4.99 4.18
N ARG A 81 -3.98 5.79 5.11
CA ARG A 81 -5.08 6.72 4.81
C ARG A 81 -4.54 7.92 4.05
N LEU A 82 -5.18 8.25 2.95
CA LEU A 82 -4.83 9.35 2.07
C LEU A 82 -5.82 10.51 2.20
N VAL A 83 -5.31 11.74 2.11
CA VAL A 83 -6.12 12.95 1.94
C VAL A 83 -5.57 13.80 0.80
N ALA A 84 -6.43 14.55 0.13
CA ALA A 84 -6.01 15.55 -0.83
C ALA A 84 -5.35 16.74 -0.09
N GLY A 85 -4.10 17.04 -0.42
CA GLY A 85 -3.47 18.28 0.02
C GLY A 85 -3.97 19.48 -0.77
N ARG A 86 -3.56 20.69 -0.35
CA ARG A 86 -3.94 21.96 -1.02
C ARG A 86 -3.61 22.01 -2.53
N SER A 87 -2.60 21.25 -2.96
CA SER A 87 -2.18 21.16 -4.37
C SER A 87 -2.89 20.04 -5.16
N GLY A 88 -3.95 19.43 -4.61
CA GLY A 88 -4.62 18.25 -5.16
C GLY A 88 -3.84 16.93 -5.03
N ARG A 89 -2.57 16.97 -4.63
CA ARG A 89 -1.75 15.76 -4.45
C ARG A 89 -2.18 15.00 -3.19
N LEU A 90 -2.37 13.69 -3.33
CA LEU A 90 -2.66 12.80 -2.21
C LEU A 90 -1.46 12.70 -1.26
N ARG A 91 -1.74 12.71 0.03
CA ARG A 91 -0.74 12.55 1.10
C ARG A 91 -1.25 11.56 2.13
N SER A 92 -0.36 10.68 2.58
CA SER A 92 -0.65 9.80 3.71
C SER A 92 -0.73 10.60 5.01
N VAL A 93 -1.77 10.37 5.81
CA VAL A 93 -1.99 11.04 7.11
C VAL A 93 -2.01 10.10 8.30
N ALA A 94 -2.23 8.81 8.05
CA ALA A 94 -2.18 7.76 9.06
C ALA A 94 -1.73 6.44 8.42
N GLY A 95 -1.07 5.61 9.21
CA GLY A 95 -0.73 4.24 8.86
C GLY A 95 -1.51 3.25 9.71
N TYR A 96 -1.89 2.13 9.11
CA TYR A 96 -2.60 1.03 9.76
C TYR A 96 -1.96 -0.31 9.40
N CYS A 97 -1.93 -1.21 10.37
CA CYS A 97 -1.39 -2.54 10.25
C CYS A 97 -2.40 -3.56 10.78
N LEU A 98 -2.87 -4.44 9.90
CA LEU A 98 -3.70 -5.59 10.27
C LEU A 98 -2.87 -6.85 10.02
N ARG A 99 -2.26 -7.38 11.08
CA ARG A 99 -1.38 -8.54 11.03
C ARG A 99 -2.18 -9.81 11.31
N SER A 100 -1.95 -10.85 10.52
CA SER A 100 -2.42 -12.21 10.79
C SER A 100 -1.40 -12.97 11.64
N ASP A 101 -1.90 -13.74 12.60
CA ASP A 101 -1.13 -14.72 13.37
C ASP A 101 -1.94 -16.04 13.39
N PRO A 102 -1.47 -17.13 12.75
CA PRO A 102 -0.15 -17.29 12.11
C PRO A 102 0.03 -16.47 10.81
N PRO A 103 1.26 -16.37 10.27
CA PRO A 103 1.52 -15.70 9.00
C PRO A 103 0.73 -16.33 7.85
N MET A 104 0.09 -15.49 7.03
CA MET A 104 -0.65 -15.90 5.83
C MET A 104 0.06 -15.42 4.54
N PRO A 105 -0.31 -15.88 3.34
CA PRO A 105 0.17 -15.24 2.12
C PRO A 105 -0.15 -13.74 2.10
N ASP A 106 0.78 -12.92 1.60
CA ASP A 106 0.58 -11.45 1.51
C ASP A 106 -0.75 -11.09 0.84
N ALA A 107 -1.10 -11.80 -0.23
CA ALA A 107 -2.30 -11.52 -1.01
C ALA A 107 -3.59 -11.76 -0.21
N ASP A 108 -3.62 -12.75 0.68
CA ASP A 108 -4.77 -13.00 1.57
C ASP A 108 -4.89 -11.89 2.63
N VAL A 109 -3.77 -11.40 3.16
CA VAL A 109 -3.75 -10.27 4.10
C VAL A 109 -4.26 -9.01 3.41
N MET A 110 -3.76 -8.72 2.20
CA MET A 110 -4.21 -7.58 1.40
C MET A 110 -5.70 -7.67 1.05
N LEU A 111 -6.18 -8.87 0.69
CA LEU A 111 -7.59 -9.10 0.38
C LEU A 111 -8.47 -8.87 1.61
N THR A 112 -8.05 -9.37 2.78
CA THR A 112 -8.76 -9.14 4.05
C THR A 112 -8.87 -7.65 4.35
N GLN A 113 -7.77 -6.90 4.19
CA GLN A 113 -7.76 -5.44 4.39
C GLN A 113 -8.67 -4.72 3.39
N LEU A 114 -8.64 -5.12 2.12
CA LEU A 114 -9.51 -4.60 1.06
C LEU A 114 -10.99 -4.81 1.41
N LEU A 115 -11.37 -6.04 1.76
CA LEU A 115 -12.76 -6.39 2.05
C LEU A 115 -13.26 -5.62 3.26
N LEU A 116 -12.51 -5.63 4.38
CA LEU A 116 -12.89 -4.88 5.57
C LEU A 116 -13.08 -3.39 5.27
N LEU A 117 -12.13 -2.74 4.59
CA LEU A 117 -12.29 -1.33 4.26
C LEU A 117 -13.48 -1.07 3.33
N ARG A 118 -13.81 -2.00 2.44
CA ARG A 118 -14.93 -1.86 1.49
C ARG A 118 -16.28 -2.09 2.15
N THR A 119 -16.38 -2.98 3.14
CA THR A 119 -17.67 -3.43 3.70
C THR A 119 -17.92 -3.01 5.14
N ASP A 120 -16.88 -2.82 5.95
CA ASP A 120 -16.94 -2.49 7.38
C ASP A 120 -15.67 -1.76 7.82
N GLU A 121 -15.60 -0.46 7.48
CA GLU A 121 -14.43 0.36 7.80
C GLU A 121 -14.22 0.49 9.31
N ASP A 122 -15.30 0.48 10.11
CA ASP A 122 -15.20 0.56 11.56
C ASP A 122 -14.55 -0.69 12.15
N ALA A 123 -14.93 -1.89 11.69
CA ALA A 123 -14.28 -3.12 12.09
C ALA A 123 -12.79 -3.16 11.70
N PHE A 124 -12.43 -2.57 10.55
CA PHE A 124 -11.03 -2.38 10.17
C PHE A 124 -10.31 -1.49 11.18
N LEU A 125 -10.84 -0.31 11.46
CA LEU A 125 -10.20 0.68 12.34
C LEU A 125 -10.09 0.19 13.79
N GLN A 126 -11.04 -0.62 14.27
CA GLN A 126 -11.00 -1.22 15.61
C GLN A 126 -9.92 -2.30 15.75
N ARG A 127 -9.68 -3.09 14.68
CA ARG A 127 -8.72 -4.21 14.72
C ARG A 127 -7.31 -3.82 14.29
N ALA A 128 -7.19 -2.84 13.42
CA ALA A 128 -5.90 -2.45 12.88
C ALA A 128 -5.10 -1.64 13.90
N GLN A 129 -3.82 -2.01 14.07
CA GLN A 129 -2.89 -1.19 14.85
C GLN A 129 -2.52 0.05 14.05
N ARG A 130 -2.85 1.23 14.58
CA ARG A 130 -2.46 2.52 14.01
C ARG A 130 -0.98 2.81 14.32
N PHE A 131 -0.25 3.36 13.35
CA PHE A 131 1.13 3.83 13.54
C PHE A 131 1.34 5.24 12.96
N ASP A 132 2.29 5.96 13.56
CA ASP A 132 2.66 7.30 13.12
C ASP A 132 3.50 7.27 11.85
N LEU A 133 3.20 8.19 10.93
CA LEU A 133 3.95 8.37 9.70
C LEU A 133 5.26 9.15 9.90
N ARG A 134 5.44 9.77 11.07
CA ARG A 134 6.68 10.46 11.43
C ARG A 134 7.61 9.44 12.07
N PRO A 135 8.91 9.42 11.72
CA PRO A 135 9.87 8.61 12.46
C PRO A 135 9.85 9.02 13.94
N PRO A 136 9.99 8.08 14.88
CA PRO A 136 10.03 8.41 16.30
C PRO A 136 11.15 9.44 16.52
N ARG A 137 10.83 10.56 17.20
CA ARG A 137 11.86 11.48 17.66
C ARG A 137 12.75 10.68 18.61
N ARG A 138 14.03 10.50 18.26
CA ARG A 138 15.00 9.90 19.19
C ARG A 138 14.96 10.72 20.47
N ARG A 139 14.58 10.08 21.59
CA ARG A 139 14.81 10.67 22.91
C ARG A 139 16.32 10.81 23.06
N ARG A 140 16.79 12.04 23.25
CA ARG A 140 18.17 12.32 23.68
C ARG A 140 18.31 11.95 25.15
#